data_AF-A0A968YIU1-F1
#
_entry.id   AF-A0A968YIU1-F1
#
_cell.length_a   1.000
_cell.length_b   1.000
_cell.length_c   1.000
_cell.angle_alpha   90.00
_cell.angle_beta   90.00
_cell.angle_gamma   90.00
#
_symmetry.space_group_name_H-M   'P 1'
#
loop_
_entity.id
_entity.type
_entity.pdbx_description
1 polymer ?
#
loop_
_entity_poly.entity_id
_entity_poly.type
_entity_poly.pdbx_seq_one_letter_code
_entity_poly.pdbx_strand_id
1 'polypeptide(L)'
;MPRPEDTRPLNQAHVDQLAESIAVLGLIQPIAVDIKGRLLAGGHRLAAIKLLKKVDEKSYNKHFSKGIPIRNYEFDASQDEAQALAIEATENEKRRDYTPAEVRELADKLEAAGYHRSKGRAKQGQKSVGPTLSMIVGKSQRTIERYLASNEGNHSNLKPTNDGFRKQVEAALRSLQKLQTAQTKSAQQKKLLKDIEAMIERLEQELSKES
;
A
#
# COMPACT_ATOMS: atom_id res chain seq x y z
N MET A 1 -15.83 -7.82 -30.26
CA MET A 1 -16.49 -8.48 -29.10
C MET A 1 -16.03 -7.77 -27.82
N PRO A 2 -16.93 -7.38 -26.90
CA PRO A 2 -16.53 -6.92 -25.57
C PRO A 2 -15.97 -8.09 -24.75
N ARG A 3 -15.01 -7.85 -23.85
CA ARG A 3 -14.44 -8.92 -23.00
C ARG A 3 -15.53 -9.53 -22.11
N PRO A 4 -15.57 -10.87 -21.93
CA PRO A 4 -16.71 -11.50 -21.28
C PRO A 4 -16.81 -11.19 -19.79
N GLU A 5 -15.73 -11.27 -19.01
CA GLU A 5 -15.82 -11.15 -17.55
C GLU A 5 -14.53 -10.62 -16.95
N ASP A 6 -14.66 -9.97 -15.79
CA ASP A 6 -13.56 -9.64 -14.89
C ASP A 6 -12.82 -10.94 -14.53
N THR A 7 -11.52 -11.01 -14.75
CA THR A 7 -10.71 -12.24 -14.60
C THR A 7 -10.74 -12.80 -13.17
N ARG A 8 -11.24 -12.02 -12.20
CA ARG A 8 -11.49 -12.44 -10.82
C ARG A 8 -12.97 -12.30 -10.49
N PRO A 9 -13.60 -13.33 -9.88
CA PRO A 9 -14.97 -13.22 -9.42
C PRO A 9 -15.10 -12.09 -8.39
N LEU A 10 -16.20 -11.34 -8.48
CA LEU A 10 -16.53 -10.32 -7.50
C LEU A 10 -16.80 -11.00 -6.15
N ASN A 11 -16.11 -10.53 -5.11
CA ASN A 11 -16.39 -10.95 -3.74
C ASN A 11 -17.38 -9.96 -3.14
N GLN A 12 -18.62 -10.39 -2.90
CA GLN A 12 -19.68 -9.49 -2.46
C GLN A 12 -19.37 -8.83 -1.12
N ALA A 13 -18.82 -9.56 -0.15
CA ALA A 13 -18.44 -8.99 1.15
C ALA A 13 -17.38 -7.88 0.99
N HIS A 14 -16.47 -8.05 0.03
CA HIS A 14 -15.48 -7.01 -0.31
C HIS A 14 -16.16 -5.79 -0.96
N VAL A 15 -17.10 -6.00 -1.87
CA VAL A 15 -17.87 -4.93 -2.51
C VAL A 15 -18.65 -4.12 -1.48
N ASP A 16 -19.30 -4.79 -0.53
CA ASP A 16 -20.08 -4.14 0.53
C ASP A 16 -19.17 -3.27 1.42
N GLN A 17 -18.07 -3.83 1.90
CA GLN A 17 -17.10 -3.09 2.73
C GLN A 17 -16.50 -1.90 1.97
N LEU A 18 -16.24 -2.07 0.67
CA LEU A 18 -15.71 -1.01 -0.17
C LEU A 18 -16.74 0.10 -0.41
N ALA A 19 -18.02 -0.24 -0.61
CA ALA A 19 -19.09 0.74 -0.78
C ALA A 19 -19.25 1.63 0.46
N GLU A 20 -19.21 1.04 1.66
CA GLU A 20 -19.24 1.78 2.92
C GLU A 20 -18.04 2.73 3.04
N SER A 21 -16.84 2.26 2.68
CA SER A 21 -15.65 3.10 2.74
C SER A 21 -15.69 4.26 1.74
N ILE A 22 -16.24 4.03 0.54
CA ILE A 22 -16.42 5.06 -0.48
C ILE A 22 -17.45 6.10 0.00
N ALA A 23 -18.50 5.70 0.72
CA ALA A 23 -19.46 6.64 1.30
C ALA A 23 -18.78 7.65 2.24
N VAL A 24 -17.77 7.20 2.99
CA VAL A 24 -17.02 8.04 3.94
C VAL A 24 -15.92 8.84 3.25
N LEU A 25 -15.04 8.17 2.51
CA LEU A 25 -13.77 8.72 2.02
C LEU A 25 -13.83 9.21 0.57
N GLY A 26 -14.84 8.80 -0.18
CA GLY A 26 -14.85 8.91 -1.63
C GLY A 26 -13.95 7.86 -2.30
N LEU A 27 -13.83 7.96 -3.63
CA LEU A 27 -12.98 7.05 -4.41
C LEU A 27 -11.52 7.49 -4.32
N ILE A 28 -10.67 6.70 -3.66
CA ILE A 28 -9.26 7.07 -3.48
C ILE A 28 -8.39 6.71 -4.70
N GLN A 29 -8.77 5.69 -5.46
CA GLN A 29 -8.09 5.29 -6.69
C GLN A 29 -9.10 5.22 -7.84
N PRO A 30 -8.82 5.87 -8.98
CA PRO A 30 -9.73 5.86 -10.13
C PRO A 30 -9.91 4.44 -10.68
N ILE A 31 -10.95 4.24 -11.49
CA ILE A 31 -11.13 3.03 -12.29
C ILE A 31 -10.37 3.18 -13.62
N ALA A 32 -9.75 2.10 -14.11
CA ALA A 32 -9.00 2.13 -15.36
C ALA A 32 -9.90 1.67 -16.52
N VAL A 33 -9.91 2.45 -17.61
CA VAL A 33 -10.68 2.14 -18.82
C VAL A 33 -9.85 2.35 -20.08
N ASP A 34 -10.25 1.70 -21.18
CA ASP A 34 -9.67 1.88 -22.51
C ASP A 34 -10.34 3.03 -23.30
N ILE A 35 -9.91 3.28 -24.54
CA ILE A 35 -10.48 4.36 -25.40
C ILE A 35 -11.96 4.20 -25.71
N LYS A 36 -12.50 2.98 -25.58
CA LYS A 36 -13.91 2.67 -25.80
C LYS A 36 -14.69 2.60 -24.47
N GLY A 37 -14.06 3.01 -23.36
CA GLY A 37 -14.66 3.00 -22.03
C GLY A 37 -14.80 1.61 -21.42
N ARG A 38 -14.12 0.58 -21.95
CA ARG A 38 -14.17 -0.76 -21.38
C ARG A 38 -13.32 -0.81 -20.12
N LEU A 39 -13.83 -1.46 -19.09
CA LEU A 39 -13.12 -1.60 -17.82
C LEU A 39 -11.87 -2.47 -18.01
N LEU A 40 -10.71 -1.92 -17.61
CA LEU A 40 -9.42 -2.61 -17.59
C LEU A 40 -9.07 -3.07 -16.17
N ALA A 41 -9.36 -2.25 -15.17
CA ALA A 41 -9.10 -2.57 -13.76
C ALA A 41 -10.05 -1.82 -12.82
N GLY A 42 -10.29 -2.40 -11.64
CA GLY A 42 -11.12 -1.81 -10.59
C GLY A 42 -12.56 -2.31 -10.56
N GLY A 43 -12.81 -3.57 -10.95
CA GLY A 43 -14.15 -4.18 -10.92
C GLY A 43 -14.86 -4.10 -9.58
N HIS A 44 -14.21 -4.45 -8.48
CA HIS A 44 -14.80 -4.31 -7.13
C HIS A 44 -15.15 -2.85 -6.81
N ARG A 45 -14.33 -1.87 -7.24
CA ARG A 45 -14.62 -0.43 -7.04
C ARG A 45 -15.84 -0.01 -7.84
N LEU A 46 -15.94 -0.41 -9.12
CA LEU A 46 -17.09 -0.11 -9.95
C LEU A 46 -18.38 -0.74 -9.38
N ALA A 47 -18.29 -1.99 -8.92
CA ALA A 47 -19.42 -2.67 -8.26
C ALA A 47 -19.83 -1.95 -6.97
N ALA A 48 -18.87 -1.53 -6.15
CA ALA A 48 -19.12 -0.79 -4.90
C ALA A 48 -19.77 0.58 -5.16
N ILE A 49 -19.33 1.31 -6.19
CA ILE A 49 -19.94 2.59 -6.59
C ILE A 49 -21.39 2.37 -7.06
N LYS A 50 -21.63 1.33 -7.88
CA LYS A 50 -22.98 0.96 -8.33
C LYS A 50 -23.88 0.58 -7.16
N LEU A 51 -23.35 -0.14 -6.17
CA LEU A 51 -24.07 -0.49 -4.95
C LEU A 51 -24.39 0.76 -4.12
N LEU A 52 -23.40 1.64 -3.91
CA LEU A 52 -23.57 2.90 -3.17
C LEU A 52 -24.69 3.75 -3.78
N LYS A 53 -24.72 3.88 -5.12
CA LYS A 53 -25.79 4.61 -5.81
C LYS A 53 -27.20 4.09 -5.49
N LYS A 54 -27.34 2.77 -5.28
CA LYS A 54 -28.62 2.13 -4.98
C LYS A 54 -29.03 2.25 -3.51
N VAL A 55 -28.06 2.15 -2.61
CA VAL A 55 -28.31 2.03 -1.16
C VAL A 55 -28.26 3.39 -0.45
N ASP A 56 -27.38 4.29 -0.89
CA ASP A 56 -27.21 5.63 -0.32
C ASP A 56 -26.88 6.65 -1.44
N GLU A 57 -27.93 7.09 -2.12
CA GLU A 57 -27.83 8.07 -3.20
C GLU A 57 -27.27 9.42 -2.72
N LYS A 58 -27.49 9.79 -1.46
CA LYS A 58 -26.97 11.04 -0.89
C LYS A 58 -25.45 11.02 -0.83
N SER A 59 -24.86 9.95 -0.33
CA SER A 59 -23.40 9.77 -0.31
C SER A 59 -22.83 9.60 -1.72
N TYR A 60 -23.54 8.91 -2.61
CA TYR A 60 -23.14 8.83 -4.03
C TYR A 60 -23.04 10.23 -4.66
N ASN A 61 -24.08 11.05 -4.54
CA ASN A 61 -24.11 12.39 -5.13
C ASN A 61 -23.11 13.34 -4.49
N LYS A 62 -22.84 13.18 -3.19
CA LYS A 62 -21.77 13.93 -2.49
C LYS A 62 -20.41 13.74 -3.17
N HIS A 63 -20.08 12.52 -3.59
CA HIS A 63 -18.75 12.20 -4.12
C HIS A 63 -18.68 12.20 -5.66
N PHE A 64 -19.78 11.91 -6.35
CA PHE A 64 -19.79 11.64 -7.79
C PHE A 64 -20.77 12.52 -8.59
N SER A 65 -21.19 13.66 -8.05
CA SER A 65 -22.05 14.63 -8.77
C SER A 65 -21.46 15.10 -10.10
N LYS A 66 -20.12 15.16 -10.22
CA LYS A 66 -19.39 15.53 -11.44
C LYS A 66 -18.98 14.33 -12.31
N GLY A 67 -19.40 13.13 -11.94
CA GLY A 67 -18.97 11.88 -12.57
C GLY A 67 -17.96 11.10 -11.74
N ILE A 68 -17.66 9.88 -12.21
CA ILE A 68 -16.73 8.97 -11.55
C ILE A 68 -15.32 9.23 -12.11
N PRO A 69 -14.30 9.44 -11.25
CA PRO A 69 -12.92 9.59 -11.69
C PRO A 69 -12.43 8.32 -12.41
N ILE A 70 -11.95 8.49 -13.65
CA ILE A 70 -11.41 7.41 -14.48
C ILE A 70 -9.96 7.71 -14.89
N ARG A 71 -9.18 6.65 -15.08
CA ARG A 71 -7.91 6.68 -15.78
C ARG A 71 -8.10 6.08 -17.16
N ASN A 72 -8.00 6.92 -18.19
CA ASN A 72 -8.14 6.49 -19.57
C ASN A 72 -6.78 6.05 -20.14
N TYR A 73 -6.78 4.94 -20.87
CA TYR A 73 -5.63 4.44 -21.61
C TYR A 73 -5.90 4.50 -23.11
N GLU A 74 -4.97 5.11 -23.85
CA GLU A 74 -5.10 5.39 -25.29
C GLU A 74 -4.83 4.14 -26.18
N PHE A 75 -5.52 3.03 -25.92
CA PHE A 75 -5.53 1.85 -26.80
C PHE A 75 -6.89 1.13 -26.76
N ASP A 76 -7.12 0.22 -27.71
CA ASP A 76 -8.32 -0.64 -27.75
C ASP A 76 -7.99 -2.02 -27.16
N ALA A 77 -8.58 -2.34 -26.00
CA ALA A 77 -8.34 -3.58 -25.27
C ALA A 77 -8.80 -4.87 -25.98
N SER A 78 -9.58 -4.74 -27.06
CA SER A 78 -10.01 -5.86 -27.91
C SER A 78 -9.05 -6.14 -29.06
N GLN A 79 -8.18 -5.18 -29.39
CA GLN A 79 -7.16 -5.32 -30.42
C GLN A 79 -5.80 -5.68 -29.79
N ASP A 80 -5.54 -5.19 -28.58
CA ASP A 80 -4.34 -5.55 -27.81
C ASP A 80 -4.73 -6.11 -26.44
N GLU A 81 -4.90 -7.43 -26.40
CA GLU A 81 -5.32 -8.09 -25.17
C GLU A 81 -4.22 -8.17 -24.11
N ALA A 82 -2.98 -8.33 -24.57
CA ALA A 82 -1.78 -8.44 -23.75
C ALA A 82 -1.51 -7.14 -22.98
N GLN A 83 -1.63 -5.98 -23.63
CA GLN A 83 -1.48 -4.69 -22.98
C GLN A 83 -2.52 -4.46 -21.88
N ALA A 84 -3.76 -4.86 -22.11
CA ALA A 84 -4.82 -4.74 -21.11
C ALA A 84 -4.61 -5.67 -19.91
N LEU A 85 -4.12 -6.90 -20.10
CA LEU A 85 -3.71 -7.78 -19.00
C LEU A 85 -2.54 -7.20 -18.20
N ALA A 86 -1.55 -6.64 -18.90
CA ALA A 86 -0.43 -5.98 -18.25
C ALA A 86 -0.88 -4.77 -17.40
N ILE A 87 -1.85 -4.00 -17.88
CA ILE A 87 -2.44 -2.88 -17.14
C ILE A 87 -3.22 -3.38 -15.92
N GLU A 88 -4.00 -4.45 -16.04
CA GLU A 88 -4.73 -5.04 -14.91
C GLU A 88 -3.76 -5.48 -13.79
N ALA A 89 -2.69 -6.18 -14.16
CA ALA A 89 -1.64 -6.59 -13.22
C ALA A 89 -0.94 -5.37 -12.59
N THR A 90 -0.59 -4.39 -13.43
CA THR A 90 0.11 -3.17 -13.00
C THR A 90 -0.75 -2.31 -12.08
N GLU A 91 -2.06 -2.15 -12.31
CA GLU A 91 -2.95 -1.38 -11.44
C GLU A 91 -3.16 -2.06 -10.09
N ASN A 92 -3.11 -3.39 -10.05
CA ASN A 92 -3.11 -4.14 -8.79
C ASN A 92 -1.79 -3.96 -8.01
N GLU A 93 -0.65 -3.83 -8.71
CA GLU A 93 0.68 -3.67 -8.11
C GLU A 93 1.04 -2.22 -7.76
N LYS A 94 0.69 -1.26 -8.63
CA LYS A 94 0.97 0.19 -8.48
C LYS A 94 -0.06 0.92 -7.63
N ARG A 95 -0.69 0.23 -6.66
CA ARG A 95 -1.53 0.94 -5.69
C ARG A 95 -0.70 2.04 -5.05
N ARG A 96 -1.18 3.28 -5.23
CA ARG A 96 -0.52 4.54 -4.88
C ARG A 96 0.27 4.41 -3.58
N ASP A 97 1.50 4.92 -3.56
CA ASP A 97 2.31 4.95 -2.34
C ASP A 97 1.79 6.03 -1.41
N TYR A 98 0.75 5.68 -0.65
CA TYR A 98 0.26 6.53 0.43
C TYR A 98 1.35 6.69 1.48
N THR A 99 1.62 7.94 1.83
CA THR A 99 2.50 8.26 2.94
C THR A 99 1.87 7.84 4.27
N PRO A 100 2.68 7.59 5.31
CA PRO A 100 2.14 7.29 6.63
C PRO A 100 1.19 8.39 7.17
N ALA A 101 1.41 9.66 6.78
CA ALA A 101 0.56 10.77 7.16
C ALA A 101 -0.83 10.68 6.48
N GLU A 102 -0.89 10.47 5.16
CA GLU A 102 -2.14 10.30 4.44
C GLU A 102 -2.95 9.10 4.96
N VAL A 103 -2.27 7.99 5.29
CA VAL A 103 -2.95 6.80 5.86
C VAL A 103 -3.61 7.12 7.21
N ARG A 104 -3.02 8.01 8.02
CA ARG A 104 -3.62 8.45 9.29
C ARG A 104 -4.80 9.36 9.08
N GLU A 105 -4.73 10.31 8.15
CA GLU A 105 -5.88 11.16 7.85
C GLU A 105 -7.09 10.35 7.38
N LEU A 106 -6.86 9.27 6.62
CA LEU A 106 -7.91 8.34 6.24
C LEU A 106 -8.44 7.56 7.45
N ALA A 107 -7.57 7.18 8.39
CA ALA A 107 -7.96 6.53 9.64
C ALA A 107 -8.87 7.43 10.48
N ASP A 108 -8.49 8.69 10.66
CA ASP A 108 -9.24 9.66 11.46
C ASP A 108 -10.64 9.92 10.86
N LYS A 109 -10.74 9.99 9.52
CA LYS A 109 -12.04 10.08 8.82
C LYS A 109 -12.90 8.84 9.02
N LEU A 110 -12.31 7.64 9.03
CA LEU A 110 -13.03 6.41 9.31
C LEU A 110 -13.50 6.36 10.77
N GLU A 111 -12.68 6.80 11.72
CA GLU A 111 -13.06 6.88 13.13
C GLU A 111 -14.21 7.86 13.37
N ALA A 112 -14.16 9.04 12.74
CA ALA A 112 -15.26 10.00 12.78
C ALA A 112 -16.56 9.43 12.19
N ALA A 113 -16.47 8.44 11.30
CA ALA A 113 -17.61 7.70 10.74
C ALA A 113 -18.04 6.47 11.56
N GLY A 114 -17.42 6.23 12.73
CA GLY A 114 -17.77 5.15 13.65
C GLY A 114 -16.98 3.85 13.48
N TYR A 115 -15.89 3.85 12.71
CA TYR A 115 -14.95 2.71 12.67
C TYR A 115 -14.08 2.69 13.92
N HIS A 116 -13.69 1.50 14.37
CA HIS A 116 -12.95 1.32 15.62
C HIS A 116 -11.49 0.91 15.36
N ARG A 117 -10.53 1.54 16.06
CA ARG A 117 -9.15 1.04 16.15
C ARG A 117 -9.10 -0.14 17.11
N SER A 118 -9.02 -1.35 16.57
CA SER A 118 -8.78 -2.57 17.35
C SER A 118 -7.41 -3.15 16.99
N LYS A 119 -6.59 -3.49 17.99
CA LYS A 119 -5.34 -4.29 17.82
C LYS A 119 -5.61 -5.78 17.50
N GLY A 120 -6.81 -6.12 17.05
CA GLY A 120 -7.27 -7.49 16.82
C GLY A 120 -8.61 -7.55 16.08
N ARG A 121 -9.16 -8.75 15.93
CA ARG A 121 -10.46 -8.98 15.28
C ARG A 121 -11.53 -8.14 15.98
N ALA A 122 -12.18 -7.25 15.24
CA ALA A 122 -13.29 -6.48 15.78
C ALA A 122 -14.38 -7.43 16.31
N LYS A 123 -15.09 -7.02 17.37
CA LYS A 123 -16.23 -7.78 17.89
C LYS A 123 -17.26 -7.95 16.76
N GLN A 124 -18.09 -8.99 16.85
CA GLN A 124 -19.11 -9.28 15.85
C GLN A 124 -19.98 -8.03 15.62
N GLY A 125 -20.04 -7.54 14.38
CA GLY A 125 -20.76 -6.31 14.00
C GLY A 125 -19.98 -4.99 14.13
N GLN A 126 -18.77 -4.98 14.69
CA GLN A 126 -17.91 -3.79 14.73
C GLN A 126 -16.98 -3.72 13.51
N LYS A 127 -16.82 -2.52 12.96
CA LYS A 127 -15.99 -2.27 11.76
C LYS A 127 -14.61 -1.78 12.17
N SER A 128 -13.57 -2.43 11.66
CA SER A 128 -12.19 -2.13 12.02
C SER A 128 -11.51 -1.23 10.99
N VAL A 129 -10.79 -0.21 11.49
CA VAL A 129 -10.03 0.75 10.66
C VAL A 129 -8.91 0.04 9.88
N GLY A 130 -8.13 -0.83 10.54
CA GLY A 130 -6.95 -1.47 9.95
C GLY A 130 -7.23 -2.32 8.70
N PRO A 131 -8.13 -3.32 8.77
CA PRO A 131 -8.53 -4.12 7.61
C PRO A 131 -9.13 -3.28 6.48
N THR A 132 -9.92 -2.26 6.81
CA THR A 132 -10.56 -1.38 5.83
C THR A 132 -9.51 -0.53 5.09
N LEU A 133 -8.57 0.07 5.81
CA LEU A 133 -7.46 0.80 5.19
C LEU A 133 -6.55 -0.11 4.37
N SER A 134 -6.24 -1.31 4.86
CA SER A 134 -5.43 -2.29 4.12
C SER A 134 -6.05 -2.64 2.78
N MET A 135 -7.38 -2.77 2.73
CA MET A 135 -8.13 -3.04 1.51
C MET A 135 -8.09 -1.86 0.52
N ILE A 136 -8.32 -0.64 1.01
CA ILE A 136 -8.44 0.54 0.13
C ILE A 136 -7.08 1.05 -0.35
N VAL A 137 -6.11 1.14 0.56
CA VAL A 137 -4.73 1.56 0.30
C VAL A 137 -3.99 0.43 -0.42
N GLY A 138 -4.35 -0.83 -0.14
CA GLY A 138 -3.75 -2.01 -0.72
C GLY A 138 -2.35 -2.35 -0.21
N LYS A 139 -2.00 -1.84 0.98
CA LYS A 139 -0.81 -2.25 1.74
C LYS A 139 -1.20 -3.36 2.72
N SER A 140 -0.22 -4.14 3.17
CA SER A 140 -0.45 -5.20 4.15
C SER A 140 -0.98 -4.62 5.48
N GLN A 141 -1.83 -5.37 6.18
CA GLN A 141 -2.36 -4.96 7.48
C GLN A 141 -1.25 -4.57 8.46
N ARG A 142 -0.15 -5.34 8.49
CA ARG A 142 1.05 -5.03 9.30
C ARG A 142 1.66 -3.66 8.96
N THR A 143 1.66 -3.26 7.69
CA THR A 143 2.18 -1.96 7.26
C THR A 143 1.26 -0.82 7.70
N ILE A 144 -0.05 -1.01 7.56
CA ILE A 144 -1.05 -0.06 8.05
C ILE A 144 -0.95 0.11 9.56
N GLU A 145 -0.91 -1.00 10.32
CA GLU A 145 -0.76 -0.97 11.78
C GLU A 145 0.52 -0.24 12.21
N ARG A 146 1.64 -0.47 11.51
CA ARG A 146 2.88 0.28 11.74
C ARG A 146 2.68 1.78 11.51
N TYR A 147 2.02 2.18 10.42
CA TYR A 147 1.77 3.59 10.13
C TYR A 147 0.87 4.25 11.18
N LEU A 148 -0.15 3.55 11.67
CA LEU A 148 -1.05 4.03 12.73
C LEU A 148 -0.33 4.12 14.09
N ALA A 149 0.49 3.12 14.44
CA ALA A 149 1.21 3.07 15.71
C ALA A 149 2.31 4.14 15.84
N SER A 150 2.90 4.59 14.71
CA SER A 150 4.04 5.52 14.73
C SER A 150 3.70 6.94 15.22
N ASN A 151 2.43 7.24 15.55
CA ASN A 151 2.00 8.56 16.04
C ASN A 151 1.13 8.49 17.31
N GLU A 152 0.73 7.29 17.75
CA GLU A 152 0.27 7.16 19.13
C GLU A 152 1.51 7.43 19.98
N GLY A 153 1.48 8.46 20.82
CA GLY A 153 2.58 8.97 21.65
C GLY A 153 3.22 7.97 22.63
N ASN A 154 3.09 6.67 22.39
CA ASN A 154 4.05 5.69 22.83
C ASN A 154 5.25 5.72 21.88
N HIS A 155 6.23 6.55 22.25
CA HIS A 155 7.55 5.96 22.48
C HIS A 155 7.36 4.83 23.51
N SER A 156 6.80 3.69 23.08
CA SER A 156 7.07 2.46 23.78
C SER A 156 8.57 2.42 23.75
N ASN A 157 9.15 2.56 24.94
CA ASN A 157 10.53 2.35 25.28
C ASN A 157 10.86 0.87 24.97
N LEU A 158 10.68 0.45 23.72
CA LEU A 158 11.44 -0.60 23.12
C LEU A 158 12.81 0.04 22.95
N LYS A 159 13.56 0.10 24.06
CA LYS A 159 15.01 0.06 23.95
C LYS A 159 15.27 -0.99 22.86
N PRO A 160 15.92 -0.65 21.74
CA PRO A 160 16.28 -1.67 20.78
C PRO A 160 16.93 -2.76 21.62
N THR A 161 16.31 -3.94 21.67
CA THR A 161 16.95 -5.07 22.33
C THR A 161 18.31 -5.18 21.66
N ASN A 162 19.38 -5.50 22.40
CA ASN A 162 20.70 -5.65 21.80
C ASN A 162 20.64 -6.55 20.55
N ASP A 163 19.71 -7.53 20.53
CA ASP A 163 19.38 -8.37 19.37
C ASP A 163 18.88 -7.60 18.12
N GLY A 164 18.01 -6.60 18.28
CA GLY A 164 17.49 -5.80 17.17
C GLY A 164 18.53 -4.83 16.58
N PHE A 165 19.36 -4.23 17.45
CA PHE A 165 20.49 -3.42 17.03
C PHE A 165 21.54 -4.27 16.30
N ARG A 166 21.90 -5.43 16.87
CA ARG A 166 22.83 -6.39 16.26
C ARG A 166 22.40 -6.85 14.88
N LYS A 167 21.13 -7.24 14.70
CA LYS A 167 20.60 -7.64 13.38
C LYS A 167 20.69 -6.54 12.34
N GLN A 168 20.51 -5.28 12.73
CA GLN A 168 20.67 -4.14 11.81
C GLN A 168 22.14 -3.89 11.46
N VAL A 169 23.04 -4.00 12.43
CA VAL A 169 24.49 -3.88 12.19
C VAL A 169 24.99 -5.03 11.30
N GLU A 170 24.55 -6.27 11.51
CA GLU A 170 24.87 -7.42 10.66
C GLU A 170 24.37 -7.25 9.22
N ALA A 171 23.16 -6.72 9.03
CA ALA A 171 22.61 -6.45 7.70
C ALA A 171 23.39 -5.34 6.97
N ALA A 172 23.81 -4.31 7.70
CA ALA A 172 24.66 -3.24 7.17
C ALA A 172 26.05 -3.78 6.77
N LEU A 173 26.67 -4.61 7.62
CA LEU A 173 27.95 -5.28 7.35
C LEU A 173 27.90 -6.09 6.05
N ARG A 174 26.88 -6.94 5.87
CA ARG A 174 26.71 -7.72 4.62
C ARG A 174 26.60 -6.84 3.38
N SER A 175 26.00 -5.66 3.51
CA SER A 175 25.85 -4.71 2.40
C SER A 175 27.18 -4.03 2.08
N LEU A 176 27.96 -3.66 3.09
CA LEU A 176 29.30 -3.06 2.93
C LEU A 176 30.32 -4.07 2.37
N GLN A 177 30.30 -5.33 2.83
CA GLN A 177 31.16 -6.41 2.30
C GLN A 177 30.87 -6.66 0.81
N LYS A 178 29.59 -6.60 0.38
CA LYS A 178 29.24 -6.68 -1.05
C LYS A 178 29.83 -5.52 -1.86
N LEU A 179 29.82 -4.30 -1.31
CA LEU A 179 30.42 -3.14 -1.97
C LEU A 179 31.95 -3.26 -2.10
N GLN A 180 32.62 -3.93 -1.14
CA GLN A 180 34.06 -4.20 -1.21
C GLN A 180 34.43 -5.12 -2.39
N THR A 181 33.55 -6.04 -2.77
CA THR A 181 33.79 -6.95 -3.90
C THR A 181 33.60 -6.30 -5.28
N ALA A 182 33.13 -5.05 -5.35
CA ALA A 182 32.90 -4.36 -6.62
C ALA A 182 34.20 -3.75 -7.17
N GLN A 183 34.53 -4.05 -8.44
CA GLN A 183 35.65 -3.40 -9.14
C GLN A 183 35.37 -1.92 -9.38
N THR A 184 36.26 -1.04 -8.91
CA THR A 184 36.13 0.41 -9.09
C THR A 184 37.31 0.99 -9.88
N LYS A 185 37.02 1.93 -10.79
CA LYS A 185 38.01 2.53 -11.70
C LYS A 185 38.49 3.92 -11.24
N SER A 186 37.79 4.58 -10.31
CA SER A 186 38.11 5.95 -9.84
C SER A 186 38.96 5.96 -8.58
N ALA A 187 39.93 6.89 -8.51
CA ALA A 187 40.78 7.10 -7.33
C ALA A 187 39.98 7.49 -6.06
N GLN A 188 38.88 8.24 -6.22
CA GLN A 188 38.00 8.61 -5.10
C GLN A 188 37.21 7.40 -4.57
N GLN A 189 36.78 6.50 -5.46
CA GLN A 189 36.10 5.26 -5.09
C GLN A 189 37.05 4.29 -4.38
N LYS A 190 38.31 4.20 -4.80
CA LYS A 190 39.34 3.43 -4.10
C LYS A 190 39.60 3.94 -2.68
N LYS A 191 39.62 5.26 -2.48
CA LYS A 191 39.74 5.86 -1.14
C LYS A 191 38.53 5.52 -0.27
N LEU A 192 37.31 5.67 -0.80
CA LEU A 192 36.08 5.35 -0.09
C LEU A 192 36.00 3.86 0.28
N LEU A 193 36.45 2.95 -0.59
CA LEU A 193 36.52 1.52 -0.28
C LEU A 193 37.47 1.21 0.88
N LYS A 194 38.61 1.91 0.96
CA LYS A 194 39.54 1.78 2.09
C LYS A 194 38.93 2.29 3.40
N ASP A 195 38.15 3.36 3.35
CA ASP A 195 37.43 3.89 4.52
C ASP A 195 36.30 2.94 4.96
N ILE A 196 35.62 2.30 4.01
CA ILE A 196 34.60 1.26 4.26
C ILE A 196 35.23 0.03 4.91
N GLU A 197 36.39 -0.42 4.45
CA GLU A 197 37.12 -1.56 5.02
C GLU A 197 37.47 -1.33 6.49
N ALA A 198 38.04 -0.16 6.82
CA ALA A 198 38.33 0.22 8.21
C ALA A 198 37.06 0.33 9.08
N MET A 199 35.91 0.66 8.48
CA MET A 199 34.63 0.73 9.18
C MET A 199 34.05 -0.67 9.45
N ILE A 200 34.19 -1.60 8.50
CA ILE A 200 33.81 -3.02 8.66
C ILE A 200 34.58 -3.64 9.83
N GLU A 201 35.90 -3.48 9.86
CA GLU A 201 36.74 -4.04 10.94
C GLU A 201 36.32 -3.55 12.33
N ARG A 202 36.02 -2.26 12.46
CA ARG A 202 35.55 -1.68 13.73
C ARG A 202 34.20 -2.25 14.15
N LEU A 203 33.27 -2.43 13.21
CA LEU A 203 31.95 -2.98 13.50
C LEU A 203 32.02 -4.47 13.90
N GLU A 204 32.89 -5.26 13.26
CA GLU A 204 33.13 -6.65 13.62
C GLU A 204 33.79 -6.81 15.01
N GLN A 205 34.72 -5.91 15.36
CA GLN A 205 35.35 -5.87 16.69
C GLN A 205 34.35 -5.51 17.80
N GLU A 206 33.42 -4.60 17.56
CA GLU A 206 32.42 -4.25 18.57
C GLU A 206 31.34 -5.34 18.72
N LEU A 207 30.92 -5.98 17.62
CA LEU A 207 29.96 -7.09 17.68
C LEU A 207 30.50 -8.33 18.42
N SER A 208 31.81 -8.58 18.32
CA SER A 208 32.48 -9.68 19.00
C SER A 208 32.73 -9.42 20.49
N LYS A 209 32.87 -8.17 20.92
CA LYS A 209 33.00 -7.79 22.35
C LYS A 209 31.69 -7.91 23.14
N GLU A 210 30.55 -7.78 22.47
CA GLU A 210 29.23 -7.86 23.10
C GLU A 210 28.67 -9.31 23.18
N SER A 211 29.41 -10.31 22.68
CA SER A 211 28.97 -11.73 22.57
C SER A 211 29.31 -12.55 23.81
#